data_AF-A0A7C5ZJE4-F1
#
_entry.id   AF-A0A7C5ZJE4-F1
#
_cell.length_a   1.000
_cell.length_b   1.000
_cell.length_c   1.000
_cell.angle_alpha   90.00
_cell.angle_beta   90.00
_cell.angle_gamma   90.00
#
_symmetry.space_group_name_H-M   'P 1'
#
loop_
_entity.id
_entity.type
_entity.pdbx_description
1 polymer ?
#
loop_
_entity_poly.entity_id
_entity_poly.type
_entity_poly.pdbx_seq_one_letter_code
_entity_poly.pdbx_strand_id
1 'polypeptide(L)' 'AKLTAAGYAPPDRGVKEDLAAGKPYGHFFSLRGPLPSVLVEALFLSNPTEAALLGKPTTRQAIAEGIADGIAAYLRR' A
#
# COMPACT_ATOMS: atom_id res chain seq x y z
N ALA A 1 11.71 1.10 -7.06
CA ALA A 1 10.75 0.20 -6.37
C ALA A 1 10.34 -0.92 -7.33
N LYS A 2 9.83 -2.06 -6.86
CA LYS A 2 9.45 -3.20 -7.73
C LYS A 2 8.41 -2.82 -8.82
N LEU A 3 7.54 -1.86 -8.53
CA LEU A 3 6.62 -1.26 -9.51
C LEU A 3 7.34 -0.51 -10.66
N THR A 4 8.49 0.12 -10.39
CA THR A 4 9.30 0.78 -11.42
C THR A 4 9.79 -0.22 -12.47
N ALA A 5 10.17 -1.42 -12.03
CA ALA A 5 10.53 -2.51 -12.93
C ALA A 5 9.33 -3.05 -13.73
N ALA A 6 8.10 -2.88 -13.22
CA ALA A 6 6.85 -3.15 -13.94
C ALA A 6 6.43 -2.00 -14.89
N GLY A 7 7.28 -0.97 -15.07
CA GLY A 7 7.05 0.13 -16.00
C GLY A 7 6.23 1.29 -15.43
N TYR A 8 6.05 1.36 -14.10
CA TYR A 8 5.32 2.44 -13.46
C TYR A 8 6.02 2.97 -12.21
N ALA A 9 6.26 4.27 -12.16
CA ALA A 9 6.81 4.94 -10.98
C ALA A 9 5.69 5.71 -10.27
N PRO A 10 4.98 5.10 -9.30
CA PRO A 10 3.98 5.82 -8.53
C PRO A 10 4.65 6.97 -7.75
N PRO A 11 4.02 8.14 -7.65
CA PRO A 11 4.48 9.17 -6.73
C PRO A 11 4.36 8.66 -5.28
N ASP A 12 5.37 8.96 -4.45
CA ASP A 12 5.29 8.69 -3.02
C ASP A 12 4.27 9.65 -2.36
N ARG A 13 3.23 9.08 -1.75
CA ARG A 13 2.16 9.82 -1.07
C ARG A 13 2.33 9.86 0.45
N GLY A 14 3.41 9.26 0.96
CA GLY A 14 3.81 9.25 2.35
C GLY A 14 3.05 8.26 3.23
N VAL A 15 3.56 8.10 4.44
CA VAL A 15 2.87 7.44 5.56
C VAL A 15 1.99 8.46 6.25
N LYS A 16 0.76 8.08 6.59
CA LYS A 16 -0.23 8.97 7.21
C LYS A 16 -0.88 8.31 8.40
N GLU A 17 -1.11 9.11 9.43
CA GLU A 17 -1.97 8.73 10.54
C GLU A 17 -3.39 8.52 10.04
N ASP A 18 -4.02 7.43 10.45
CA ASP A 18 -5.34 7.04 9.97
C ASP A 18 -6.45 8.00 10.47
N LEU A 19 -6.19 8.71 11.57
CA LEU A 19 -7.04 9.77 12.08
C LEU A 19 -7.10 10.98 11.13
N ALA A 20 -6.10 11.17 10.27
CA ALA A 20 -6.09 12.23 9.26
C ALA A 20 -7.00 11.94 8.05
N ALA A 21 -7.66 10.77 8.01
CA ALA A 21 -8.53 10.37 6.90
C ALA A 21 -9.89 11.10 6.86
N GLY A 22 -10.19 12.01 7.80
CA GLY A 22 -11.38 12.89 7.76
C GLY A 22 -12.72 12.18 7.99
N LYS A 23 -12.70 10.99 8.58
CA LYS A 23 -13.89 10.18 8.90
C LYS A 23 -14.46 10.56 10.28
N PRO A 24 -15.78 10.41 10.48
CA PRO A 24 -16.45 10.80 11.73
C PRO A 24 -16.22 9.82 12.89
N TYR A 25 -15.54 8.70 12.63
CA TYR A 25 -15.22 7.67 13.62
C TYR A 25 -13.70 7.52 13.68
N GLY A 26 -13.15 7.19 14.86
CA GLY A 26 -11.71 7.15 15.16
C GLY A 26 -10.90 6.15 14.31
N HIS A 27 -10.04 5.33 14.91
CA HIS A 27 -9.12 4.50 14.12
C HIS A 27 -9.82 3.58 13.10
N PHE A 28 -9.16 3.28 11.98
CA PHE A 28 -9.62 2.31 10.99
C PHE A 28 -9.76 0.99 11.71
N PHE A 29 -10.83 0.25 11.42
CA PHE A 29 -11.16 -0.93 12.20
C PHE A 29 -10.01 -1.95 12.22
N SER A 30 -9.36 -2.17 11.08
CA SER A 30 -8.22 -3.08 10.92
C SER A 30 -6.93 -2.64 11.60
N LEU A 31 -6.84 -1.37 12.02
CA LEU A 31 -5.67 -0.81 12.71
C LEU A 31 -5.84 -0.79 14.23
N ARG A 32 -6.97 -1.32 14.73
CA ARG A 32 -7.21 -1.45 16.17
C ARG A 32 -6.64 -2.76 16.67
N GLY A 33 -5.85 -2.70 17.73
CA GLY A 33 -5.38 -3.90 18.42
C GLY A 33 -3.99 -3.70 19.04
N PRO A 34 -3.52 -4.70 19.79
CA PRO A 34 -2.23 -4.63 20.47
C PRO A 34 -1.03 -4.91 19.54
N LEU A 35 -1.28 -5.44 18.34
CA LEU A 35 -0.24 -5.79 17.38
C LEU A 35 0.05 -4.60 16.44
N PRO A 36 1.31 -4.42 15.99
CA PRO A 36 1.65 -3.47 14.93
C PRO A 36 0.81 -3.74 13.69
N SER A 37 0.17 -2.71 13.16
CA SER A 37 -0.71 -2.81 12.00
C SER A 37 -0.55 -1.61 11.07
N VAL A 38 -0.73 -1.85 9.77
CA VAL A 38 -0.72 -0.83 8.71
C VAL A 38 -1.77 -1.18 7.66
N LEU A 39 -2.29 -0.17 6.97
CA LEU A 39 -3.16 -0.31 5.80
C LEU A 39 -2.43 0.28 4.60
N VAL A 40 -2.30 -0.50 3.53
CA VAL A 40 -1.56 -0.11 2.33
C VAL A 40 -2.53 0.17 1.19
N GLU A 41 -2.54 1.42 0.73
CA GLU A 41 -3.23 1.84 -0.50
C GLU A 41 -2.21 1.85 -1.64
N ALA A 42 -2.10 0.74 -2.37
CA ALA A 42 -1.01 0.53 -3.32
C ALA A 42 -1.12 1.39 -4.59
N LEU A 43 -2.32 1.48 -5.18
CA LEU A 43 -2.65 2.19 -6.41
C LEU A 43 -4.15 2.55 -6.42
N PHE A 44 -4.54 3.49 -7.28
CA PHE A 44 -5.92 4.01 -7.38
C PHE A 44 -6.73 3.29 -8.47
N LEU A 45 -7.86 2.69 -8.07
CA LEU A 45 -8.86 2.18 -9.04
C LEU A 45 -9.59 3.31 -9.78
N SER A 46 -9.65 4.50 -9.19
CA SER A 46 -10.26 5.69 -9.82
C SER A 46 -9.36 6.37 -10.85
N ASN A 47 -8.07 6.02 -10.89
CA ASN A 47 -7.14 6.45 -11.93
C ASN A 47 -7.12 5.40 -13.05
N PRO A 48 -7.56 5.71 -14.29
CA PRO A 48 -7.63 4.71 -15.37
C PRO A 48 -6.29 4.04 -15.69
N THR A 49 -5.18 4.77 -15.56
CA THR A 49 -3.83 4.22 -15.81
C THR A 49 -3.47 3.18 -14.75
N GLU A 50 -3.68 3.53 -13.48
CA GLU A 50 -3.36 2.65 -12.36
C GLU A 50 -4.33 1.45 -12.27
N ALA A 51 -5.60 1.65 -12.58
CA ALA A 51 -6.59 0.59 -12.69
C ALA A 51 -6.20 -0.45 -13.77
N ALA A 52 -5.78 0.01 -14.95
CA ALA A 52 -5.29 -0.88 -16.01
C ALA A 52 -4.01 -1.64 -15.57
N LEU A 53 -3.12 -0.99 -14.82
CA LEU A 53 -1.93 -1.64 -14.25
C LEU A 53 -2.31 -2.71 -13.23
N LEU A 54 -3.27 -2.45 -12.33
CA LEU A 54 -3.78 -3.42 -11.35
C LEU A 54 -4.39 -4.67 -11.98
N GLY A 55 -4.89 -4.55 -13.22
CA GLY A 55 -5.35 -5.69 -14.03
C GLY A 55 -4.23 -6.67 -14.39
N LYS A 56 -2.97 -6.22 -14.45
CA LYS A 56 -1.83 -7.04 -14.88
C LYS A 56 -1.29 -7.90 -13.73
N PRO A 57 -1.09 -9.22 -13.93
CA PRO A 57 -0.50 -10.10 -12.92
C PRO A 57 0.89 -9.63 -12.45
N THR A 58 1.72 -9.12 -13.36
CA THR A 58 3.07 -8.63 -13.07
C THR A 58 3.07 -7.43 -12.11
N THR A 59 2.13 -6.49 -12.27
CA THR A 59 1.97 -5.37 -11.33
C THR A 59 1.58 -5.87 -9.95
N ARG A 60 0.61 -6.79 -9.86
CA ARG A 60 0.17 -7.35 -8.57
C ARG A 60 1.29 -8.11 -7.87
N GLN A 61 2.08 -8.88 -8.63
CA GLN A 61 3.25 -9.57 -8.12
C GLN A 61 4.29 -8.58 -7.56
N ALA A 62 4.58 -7.50 -8.30
CA ALA A 62 5.50 -6.46 -7.84
C ALA A 62 5.03 -5.76 -6.55
N ILE A 63 3.72 -5.52 -6.40
CA ILE A 63 3.13 -4.98 -5.16
C ILE A 63 3.28 -5.97 -4.01
N ALA A 64 2.89 -7.23 -4.22
CA ALA A 64 2.95 -8.27 -3.19
C ALA A 64 4.37 -8.46 -2.67
N GLU A 65 5.34 -8.50 -3.57
CA GLU A 65 6.75 -8.61 -3.21
C GLU A 65 7.26 -7.39 -2.43
N GLY A 66 6.87 -6.17 -2.80
CA GLY A 66 7.24 -4.97 -2.05
C GLY A 66 6.69 -4.98 -0.62
N ILE A 67 5.45 -5.45 -0.44
CA ILE A 67 4.84 -5.63 0.88
C ILE A 67 5.59 -6.70 1.68
N ALA A 68 5.88 -7.85 1.07
CA ALA A 68 6.60 -8.95 1.72
C ALA A 68 8.01 -8.52 2.17
N ASP A 69 8.75 -7.80 1.31
CA ASP A 69 10.08 -7.29 1.63
C ASP A 69 10.03 -6.31 2.81
N GLY A 70 9.04 -5.41 2.83
CA GLY A 70 8.81 -4.45 3.91
C GLY A 70 8.51 -5.12 5.25
N ILE A 71 7.61 -6.10 5.26
CA ILE A 71 7.28 -6.89 6.46
C ILE A 71 8.51 -7.64 6.96
N ALA A 72 9.24 -8.31 6.06
CA ALA A 72 10.42 -9.07 6.42
C ALA A 72 11.54 -8.16 6.96
N ALA A 73 11.68 -6.94 6.43
CA ALA A 73 12.62 -5.94 6.94
C ALA A 73 12.23 -5.43 8.33
N TYR A 74 10.95 -5.24 8.60
CA TYR A 74 10.44 -4.86 9.93
C TYR A 74 10.72 -5.95 10.98
N LEU A 75 10.45 -7.22 10.66
CA LEU A 75 10.61 -8.34 11.58
C LEU A 75 12.07 -8.73 11.88
N ARG A 76 13.03 -8.26 11.07
CA ARG A 76 14.47 -8.47 11.27
C ARG A 76 15.14 -7.39 12.12
N ARG A 77 14.41 -6.33 12.47
CA ARG A 77 14.88 -5.29 13.38
C ARG A 77 14.51 -5.63 14.82
#